data_AF-A0A376TXG2-F1
#
_entry.id   AF-A0A376TXG2-F1
#
_cell.length_a   1.000
_cell.length_b   1.000
_cell.length_c   1.000
_cell.angle_alpha   90.00
_cell.angle_beta   90.00
_cell.angle_gamma   90.00
#
_symmetry.space_group_name_H-M   'P 1'
#
loop_
_entity.id
_entity.type
_entity.pdbx_description
1 polymer ?
#
loop_
_entity_poly.entity_id
_entity_poly.type
_entity_poly.pdbx_seq_one_letter_code
_entity_poly.pdbx_strand_id
1 'polypeptide(L)'
;MIGSYVSFMIIAALMMMGIDTGWLLVAAGFVGAIVIASAYGWSIERVAYRPVRNSKRLIALISAIGMSIFLQNYVSLTEGSRDVALPSLFNGQWVVGHSENFSASITTMQAVIGLLPSSPCWR
;
A
#
# COMPACT_ATOMS: atom_id res chain seq x y z
N MET A 1 -0.48 -2.09 6.36
CA MET A 1 0.11 -0.83 5.85
C MET A 1 -0.33 0.35 6.71
N ILE A 2 -1.63 0.62 6.89
CA ILE A 2 -2.09 1.81 7.64
C ILE A 2 -1.51 1.97 9.07
N GLY A 3 -1.34 0.87 9.83
CA GLY A 3 -0.79 0.93 11.20
C GLY A 3 0.70 1.27 11.27
N SER A 4 1.51 0.88 10.28
CA SER A 4 2.94 1.24 10.25
C SER A 4 3.15 2.71 9.89
N TYR A 5 2.33 3.25 8.98
CA TYR A 5 2.36 4.68 8.64
C TYR A 5 1.86 5.56 9.79
N VAL A 6 0.79 5.15 10.46
CA VAL A 6 0.30 5.83 11.68
C VAL A 6 1.38 5.84 12.76
N SER A 7 2.04 4.71 13.01
CA SER A 7 3.15 4.64 13.98
C SER A 7 4.28 5.60 13.61
N PHE A 8 4.67 5.63 12.34
CA PHE A 8 5.70 6.52 11.83
C PHE A 8 5.33 8.00 12.00
N MET A 9 4.09 8.39 11.68
CA MET A 9 3.60 9.76 11.85
C MET A 9 3.59 10.19 13.32
N ILE A 10 3.20 9.30 14.23
CA ILE A 10 3.20 9.56 15.67
C ILE A 10 4.63 9.73 16.18
N ILE A 11 5.55 8.83 15.81
CA ILE A 11 6.96 8.93 16.19
C ILE A 11 7.58 10.22 15.65
N ALA A 12 7.31 10.58 14.39
CA ALA A 12 7.79 11.82 13.79
C ALA A 12 7.24 13.05 14.52
N ALA A 13 5.95 13.06 14.86
CA ALA A 13 5.34 14.16 15.60
C ALA A 13 5.92 14.31 17.02
N LEU A 14 6.13 13.21 17.75
CA LEU A 14 6.76 13.25 19.08
C LEU A 14 8.23 13.71 19.00
N MET A 15 8.97 13.30 17.97
CA MET A 15 10.34 13.81 17.76
C MET A 15 10.34 15.32 17.45
N MET A 16 9.37 15.84 16.70
CA MET A 16 9.25 17.29 16.48
C MET A 16 8.93 18.08 17.76
N MET A 17 8.36 17.43 18.78
CA MET A 17 8.14 18.01 20.11
C MET A 17 9.36 17.88 21.04
N GLY A 18 10.48 17.32 20.56
CA GLY A 18 11.73 17.19 21.32
C GLY A 18 11.78 15.98 22.27
N ILE A 19 10.96 14.95 22.01
CA ILE A 19 10.94 13.73 22.82
C ILE A 19 11.79 12.66 22.14
N ASP A 20 13.02 12.46 22.64
CA ASP A 20 14.01 11.57 22.03
C ASP A 20 14.10 10.20 22.74
N THR A 21 13.19 9.92 23.67
CA THR A 21 13.21 8.70 24.46
C THR A 21 12.72 7.51 23.63
N GLY A 22 13.65 6.69 23.12
CA GLY A 22 13.36 5.62 22.16
C GLY A 22 12.24 4.65 22.57
N TRP A 23 12.19 4.23 23.84
CA TRP A 23 11.14 3.32 24.31
C TRP A 23 9.76 3.98 24.35
N LEU A 24 9.69 5.28 24.68
CA LEU A 24 8.44 6.04 24.74
C LEU A 24 7.88 6.27 23.33
N LEU A 25 8.73 6.56 22.36
CA LEU A 25 8.36 6.72 20.95
C LEU A 25 7.72 5.43 20.40
N VAL A 26 8.35 4.28 20.65
CA VAL A 26 7.84 2.98 20.21
C VAL A 26 6.53 2.64 20.90
N ALA A 27 6.44 2.84 22.23
CA ALA A 27 5.21 2.59 22.98
C ALA A 27 4.05 3.47 22.51
N ALA A 28 4.28 4.78 22.32
CA ALA A 28 3.29 5.73 21.84
C ALA A 28 2.83 5.40 20.41
N GLY A 29 3.77 5.09 19.51
CA GLY A 29 3.45 4.65 18.15
C GLY A 29 2.62 3.38 18.12
N PHE A 30 2.97 2.39 18.93
CA PHE A 30 2.25 1.11 19.01
C PHE A 30 0.83 1.27 19.55
N VAL A 31 0.66 2.00 20.65
CA VAL A 31 -0.66 2.29 21.22
C VAL A 31 -1.51 3.09 20.23
N GLY A 32 -0.94 4.11 19.61
CA GLY A 32 -1.63 4.90 18.59
C GLY A 32 -2.06 4.07 17.39
N ALA A 33 -1.21 3.17 16.91
CA ALA A 33 -1.56 2.26 15.83
C ALA A 33 -2.70 1.31 16.21
N ILE A 34 -2.72 0.76 17.43
CA ILE A 34 -3.83 -0.08 17.90
C ILE A 34 -5.12 0.71 17.90
N VAL A 35 -5.14 1.91 18.48
CA VAL A 35 -6.35 2.75 18.59
C VAL A 35 -6.88 3.10 17.21
N ILE A 36 -6.02 3.56 16.30
CA ILE A 36 -6.46 3.94 14.96
C ILE A 36 -6.91 2.71 14.16
N ALA A 37 -6.18 1.59 14.21
CA ALA A 37 -6.57 0.37 13.50
C ALA A 37 -7.93 -0.17 13.99
N SER A 38 -8.16 -0.16 15.30
CA SER A 38 -9.43 -0.61 15.88
C SER A 38 -10.58 0.36 15.61
N ALA A 39 -10.35 1.68 15.63
CA ALA A 39 -11.34 2.68 15.22
C ALA A 39 -11.73 2.55 13.74
N TYR A 40 -10.76 2.26 12.86
CA TYR A 40 -11.00 2.00 11.45
C TYR A 40 -11.85 0.74 11.24
N GLY A 41 -11.49 -0.37 11.88
CA GLY A 41 -12.24 -1.62 11.79
C GLY A 41 -13.69 -1.45 12.26
N TRP A 42 -13.87 -0.75 13.39
CA TRP A 42 -15.20 -0.45 13.93
C TRP A 42 -16.04 0.44 13.00
N SER A 43 -15.41 1.44 12.39
CA SER A 43 -16.08 2.34 11.45
C SER A 43 -16.55 1.60 10.20
N ILE A 44 -15.73 0.70 9.66
CA ILE A 44 -16.09 -0.13 8.49
C ILE A 44 -17.26 -1.05 8.83
N GLU A 45 -17.24 -1.71 10.01
CA GLU A 45 -18.33 -2.58 10.43
C GLU A 45 -19.66 -1.83 10.54
N ARG A 46 -19.61 -0.62 11.09
CA ARG A 46 -20.81 0.20 11.31
C ARG A 46 -21.34 0.84 10.01
N VAL A 47 -20.47 1.24 9.10
CA VAL A 47 -20.85 1.89 7.84
C VAL A 47 -21.22 0.88 6.75
N ALA A 48 -20.45 -0.21 6.62
CA ALA A 48 -20.60 -1.16 5.52
C ALA A 48 -21.57 -2.30 5.85
N TYR A 49 -21.39 -2.94 7.02
CA TYR A 49 -22.08 -4.19 7.31
C TYR A 49 -23.43 -3.99 7.99
N ARG A 50 -23.55 -2.98 8.85
CA ARG A 50 -24.80 -2.70 9.60
C ARG A 50 -26.03 -2.37 8.72
N PRO A 51 -25.95 -1.55 7.66
CA PRO A 51 -27.14 -1.20 6.86
C PRO A 51 -27.60 -2.31 5.90
N VAL A 52 -26.75 -3.28 5.59
CA VAL A 52 -27.02 -4.30 4.56
C VAL A 52 -27.66 -5.56 5.12
N ARG A 53 -27.66 -5.75 6.45
CA ARG A 53 -28.16 -6.96 7.14
C ARG A 53 -29.64 -7.30 6.87
N ASN A 54 -30.50 -6.32 6.62
CA ASN A 54 -31.95 -6.53 6.45
C ASN A 54 -32.42 -6.52 4.98
N SER A 55 -31.51 -6.41 4.02
CA SER A 55 -31.85 -6.22 2.61
C SER A 55 -31.83 -7.53 1.82
N LYS A 56 -32.59 -7.58 0.72
CA LYS A 56 -32.62 -8.73 -0.20
C LYS A 56 -31.19 -9.06 -0.66
N ARG A 57 -30.83 -10.36 -0.71
CA ARG A 57 -29.48 -10.87 -1.04
C ARG A 57 -28.83 -10.22 -2.27
N LEU A 58 -29.63 -9.78 -3.25
CA LEU A 58 -29.16 -9.11 -4.46
C LEU A 58 -28.56 -7.71 -4.20
N ILE A 59 -29.18 -6.91 -3.33
CA ILE A 59 -28.71 -5.55 -2.96
C ILE A 59 -27.43 -5.66 -2.12
N ALA A 60 -27.33 -6.72 -1.31
CA ALA A 60 -26.14 -7.00 -0.53
C ALA A 60 -24.91 -7.28 -1.41
N LEU A 61 -25.09 -7.97 -2.54
CA LEU A 61 -24.01 -8.25 -3.49
C LEU A 61 -23.46 -6.96 -4.14
N ILE A 62 -24.36 -6.07 -4.58
CA ILE A 62 -23.99 -4.79 -5.20
C ILE A 62 -23.28 -3.88 -4.18
N SER A 63 -23.77 -3.84 -2.94
CA SER A 63 -23.13 -3.08 -1.86
C SER A 63 -21.74 -3.62 -1.52
N ALA A 64 -21.54 -4.94 -1.54
CA ALA A 64 -20.22 -5.53 -1.33
C ALA A 64 -19.21 -5.13 -2.43
N ILE A 65 -19.65 -5.08 -3.70
CA ILE A 65 -18.82 -4.61 -4.82
C ILE A 65 -18.50 -3.11 -4.66
N GLY A 66 -19.52 -2.29 -4.35
CA GLY A 66 -19.34 -0.86 -4.13
C GLY A 66 -18.40 -0.55 -2.96
N MET A 67 -18.49 -1.30 -1.86
CA MET A 67 -17.60 -1.16 -0.72
C MET A 67 -16.16 -1.55 -1.03
N SER A 68 -15.93 -2.57 -1.87
CA SER A 68 -14.60 -2.95 -2.31
C SER A 68 -13.92 -1.83 -3.12
N ILE A 69 -14.64 -1.26 -4.09
CA ILE A 69 -14.12 -0.15 -4.91
C ILE A 69 -13.91 1.09 -4.06
N PHE A 70 -14.82 1.39 -3.14
CA PHE A 70 -14.69 2.51 -2.21
C PHE A 70 -13.45 2.38 -1.33
N LEU A 71 -13.23 1.22 -0.71
CA LEU A 71 -12.08 0.99 0.16
C LEU A 71 -10.75 1.04 -0.62
N GLN A 72 -10.69 0.44 -1.81
CA GLN A 72 -9.51 0.52 -2.68
C GLN A 72 -9.18 1.97 -3.03
N ASN A 73 -10.19 2.75 -3.41
CA ASN A 73 -9.99 4.14 -3.81
C ASN A 73 -9.67 5.04 -2.59
N TYR A 74 -10.27 4.75 -1.44
CA TYR A 74 -10.00 5.45 -0.19
C TYR A 74 -8.53 5.28 0.23
N VAL A 75 -8.01 4.05 0.22
CA VAL A 75 -6.60 3.78 0.54
C VAL A 75 -5.66 4.45 -0.47
N SER A 76 -6.00 4.41 -1.77
CA SER A 76 -5.20 5.08 -2.81
C SER A 76 -5.12 6.60 -2.59
N LEU A 77 -6.22 7.23 -2.15
CA LEU A 77 -6.28 8.66 -1.86
C LEU A 77 -5.57 9.05 -0.56
N THR A 78 -5.65 8.24 0.50
CA THR A 78 -5.01 8.55 1.80
C THR A 78 -3.50 8.40 1.76
N GLU A 79 -3.00 7.40 1.04
CA GLU A 79 -1.56 7.13 0.96
C GLU A 79 -0.88 8.01 -0.11
N GLY A 80 -1.66 8.53 -1.06
CA GLY A 80 -1.16 9.13 -2.28
C GLY A 80 -0.49 8.08 -3.17
N SER A 81 -0.71 8.16 -4.47
CA SER A 81 -0.06 7.31 -5.47
C SER A 81 1.44 7.64 -5.60
N ARG A 82 2.20 7.67 -4.50
CA ARG A 82 3.65 7.62 -4.55
C ARG A 82 4.03 6.19 -4.91
N ASP A 83 3.91 5.90 -6.21
CA ASP A 83 4.88 5.06 -6.88
C ASP A 83 6.23 5.69 -6.58
N VAL A 84 6.87 5.24 -5.51
CA VAL A 84 8.31 5.38 -5.39
C VAL A 84 8.82 4.49 -6.51
N ALA A 85 8.97 5.09 -7.70
CA ALA A 85 9.71 4.50 -8.80
C ALA A 85 11.05 4.09 -8.19
N LEU A 86 11.20 2.80 -7.93
CA LEU A 86 12.44 2.24 -7.44
C LEU A 86 13.50 2.74 -8.41
N PRO A 87 14.42 3.63 -7.99
CA PRO A 87 15.48 4.05 -8.88
C PRO A 87 16.19 2.77 -9.31
N SER A 88 16.34 2.57 -10.62
CA SER A 88 16.94 1.36 -11.17
C SER A 88 18.36 1.21 -10.62
N LEU A 89 18.52 0.44 -9.54
CA LEU A 89 19.80 0.24 -8.84
C LEU A 89 20.82 -0.53 -9.71
N PHE A 90 20.39 -1.02 -10.88
CA PHE A 90 21.22 -1.77 -11.81
C PHE A 90 21.24 -1.09 -13.19
N ASN A 91 22.30 -0.32 -13.45
CA ASN A 91 22.71 0.12 -14.78
C ASN A 91 23.37 -1.03 -15.57
N GLY A 92 22.74 -2.21 -15.58
CA GLY A 92 23.13 -3.34 -16.40
C GLY A 92 22.26 -3.34 -17.66
N GLN A 93 22.64 -2.55 -18.66
CA GLN A 93 21.95 -2.57 -19.95
C GLN A 93 22.81 -3.37 -20.93
N TRP A 94 22.42 -4.61 -21.20
CA TRP A 94 23.06 -5.42 -22.23
C TRP A 94 22.41 -5.05 -23.57
N VAL A 95 23.15 -4.32 -24.40
CA VAL A 95 22.74 -4.00 -25.78
C VAL A 95 23.07 -5.22 -26.63
N VAL A 96 22.04 -5.98 -27.00
CA VAL A 96 22.19 -7.15 -27.87
C VAL A 96 21.99 -6.68 -29.31
N GLY A 97 23.10 -6.21 -29.90
CA GLY A 97 23.17 -5.83 -31.32
C GLY A 97 23.28 -4.32 -31.55
N HIS A 98 24.36 -3.92 -32.24
CA HIS A 98 24.50 -2.61 -32.84
C HIS A 98 24.51 -2.79 -34.36
N SER A 99 23.36 -2.58 -34.99
CA SER A 99 23.29 -2.29 -36.42
C SER A 99 22.71 -0.88 -36.59
N GLU A 100 23.14 -0.18 -37.63
CA GLU A 100 23.12 1.29 -37.76
C GLU A 100 21.75 1.98 -37.56
N ASN A 101 20.64 1.24 -37.41
CA ASN A 101 19.29 1.76 -37.21
C ASN A 101 18.45 1.06 -36.12
N PHE A 102 18.98 0.09 -35.36
CA PHE A 102 18.21 -0.59 -34.31
C PHE A 102 19.09 -1.02 -33.12
N SER A 103 18.79 -0.48 -31.93
CA SER A 103 19.44 -0.87 -30.68
C SER A 103 18.42 -1.56 -29.77
N ALA A 104 18.46 -2.90 -29.75
CA ALA A 104 17.72 -3.68 -28.77
C ALA A 104 18.51 -3.71 -27.46
N SER A 105 18.03 -2.95 -26.47
CA SER A 105 18.64 -2.92 -25.15
C SER A 105 17.75 -3.70 -24.18
N ILE A 106 18.30 -4.77 -23.62
CA ILE A 106 17.62 -5.55 -22.59
C ILE A 106 18.21 -5.11 -21.25
N THR A 107 17.37 -4.48 -20.44
CA THR A 107 17.77 -4.10 -19.09
C THR A 107 17.79 -5.35 -18.22
N THR A 108 18.76 -5.46 -17.30
CA THR A 108 18.80 -6.54 -16.32
C THR A 108 17.49 -6.64 -15.54
N MET A 109 16.79 -5.53 -15.33
CA MET A 109 15.45 -5.52 -14.73
C MET A 109 14.40 -6.28 -15.57
N GLN A 110 14.37 -6.09 -16.90
CA GLN A 110 13.49 -6.85 -17.80
C GLN A 110 13.86 -8.33 -17.85
N ALA A 111 15.15 -8.65 -17.82
CA ALA A 111 15.62 -10.04 -17.76
C ALA A 111 15.22 -10.72 -16.45
N VAL A 112 15.32 -10.05 -15.31
CA VAL A 112 14.89 -10.56 -13.99
C VAL A 112 13.37 -10.76 -13.95
N ILE A 113 12.59 -9.82 -14.48
CA ILE A 113 11.13 -9.94 -14.56
C ILE A 113 10.72 -11.13 -15.45
N GLY A 114 11.46 -11.40 -16.53
CA GLY A 114 11.23 -12.57 -17.38
C GLY A 114 11.72 -13.90 -16.77
N LEU A 115 12.82 -13.88 -15.99
CA LEU A 115 13.44 -15.06 -15.37
C LEU A 115 12.85 -15.44 -14.00
N LEU A 116 12.11 -14.55 -13.34
CA LEU A 116 11.24 -14.89 -12.20
C LEU A 116 9.77 -15.04 -12.65
N PRO A 117 9.38 -16.09 -13.40
CA PRO A 117 7.98 -16.38 -13.63
C PRO A 117 7.42 -17.14 -12.43
N SER A 118 7.33 -16.54 -11.23
CA SER A 118 6.61 -17.19 -10.10
C SER A 118 6.38 -16.31 -8.86
N SER A 119 5.83 -15.10 -9.02
CA SER A 119 4.97 -14.58 -7.95
C SER A 119 3.63 -14.15 -8.55
N PRO A 120 2.53 -14.87 -8.24
CA PRO A 120 1.20 -14.59 -8.77
C PRO A 120 0.66 -13.32 -8.11
N CYS A 121 1.06 -12.16 -8.62
CA CYS A 121 0.53 -10.86 -8.19
C CYS A 121 -0.69 -10.40 -9.02
N TRP A 122 -1.33 -11.29 -9.78
CA TRP A 122 -2.53 -11.00 -10.59
C TRP A 122 -3.61 -12.09 -10.51
N ARG A 123 -3.90 -12.57 -9.29
CA ARG A 123 -5.18 -13.22 -8.98
C ARG A 123 -5.78 -12.66 -7.71
#